data_AF-A0A7X1PE27-F1
#
_entry.id   AF-A0A7X1PE27-F1
#
_cell.length_a   1.000
_cell.length_b   1.000
_cell.length_c   1.000
_cell.angle_alpha   90.00
_cell.angle_beta   90.00
_cell.angle_gamma   90.00
#
_symmetry.space_group_name_H-M   'P 1'
#
loop_
_entity.id
_entity.type
_entity.pdbx_description
1 polymer ?
#
loop_
_entity_poly.entity_id
_entity_poly.type
_entity_poly.pdbx_seq_one_letter_code
_entity_poly.pdbx_strand_id
1 'polypeptide(L)'
;MIRRLITVSLLSMLIVFSVSLTAGIMLLLLEGDVVEEELGLAEESVDCPPVRPNAFPTRHRSGNRPSTLEEGLDRRVCRIQLREAFRRTPIDFEFQLIESPLQQFPGIVDSNSPAFWTGETVMVLNSAWGETYRSSGDSVENLSEPELIQLPYLERPGGVWMEATWTDPATLVLYGWYHFEPDDLDCQTAPIIGAAVSYDDGLSWENRGYVIRSGYDIDCDYDNGYFTGGSGDFSVIVDSSSRYIYFLFSNYAGPIEQQGVAVARSRLADLGQPGTVFKFHAGNWTQPGVGGEATALFPSSTGWKGPHVEAYWGPSVHWNTYLRSYVALLNHTDGEQWQQEGIYISFSRNLLDWTPPRKILEANDWYPQVVGLGLEETDKLAGQTVRVYVGGVSVFVLEFSDIARNVGSYRLAP
;
A
#
# COMPACT_ATOMS: atom_id res chain seq x y z
N MET A 1 -17.23 12.51 86.32
CA MET A 1 -16.39 13.62 85.79
C MET A 1 -16.50 13.61 84.27
N ILE A 2 -17.08 14.67 83.71
CA ILE A 2 -16.80 15.26 82.38
C ILE A 2 -17.03 14.33 81.16
N ARG A 3 -18.21 14.44 80.51
CA ARG A 3 -18.48 15.05 79.16
C ARG A 3 -17.98 14.18 77.99
N ARG A 4 -18.64 14.01 76.85
CA ARG A 4 -19.91 14.45 76.22
C ARG A 4 -19.96 13.65 74.88
N LEU A 5 -21.11 13.06 74.51
CA LEU A 5 -21.97 13.46 73.36
C LEU A 5 -21.33 13.19 71.97
N ILE A 6 -21.86 12.35 71.08
CA ILE A 6 -23.02 12.59 70.17
C ILE A 6 -23.32 11.24 69.44
N THR A 7 -24.48 10.58 69.60
CA THR A 7 -25.69 10.56 68.71
C THR A 7 -25.39 10.47 67.21
N VAL A 8 -25.82 9.46 66.42
CA VAL A 8 -27.16 9.23 65.80
C VAL A 8 -26.95 7.96 64.91
N SER A 9 -27.67 6.83 64.95
CA SER A 9 -29.10 6.51 64.99
C SER A 9 -29.76 6.39 63.60
N LEU A 10 -30.19 5.15 63.27
CA LEU A 10 -31.42 4.80 62.52
C LEU A 10 -31.48 5.18 61.02
N LEU A 11 -32.23 4.55 60.12
CA LEU A 11 -33.11 3.38 60.06
C LEU A 11 -33.60 3.32 58.58
N SER A 12 -34.08 2.15 58.15
CA SER A 12 -35.12 1.96 57.12
C SER A 12 -34.72 2.00 55.64
N MET A 13 -34.50 0.79 55.12
CA MET A 13 -35.06 0.36 53.83
C MET A 13 -36.59 0.35 53.90
N LEU A 14 -37.24 1.07 52.98
CA LEU A 14 -38.64 0.89 52.53
C LEU A 14 -38.68 1.46 51.09
N ILE A 15 -38.86 0.63 50.05
CA ILE A 15 -40.12 0.19 49.43
C ILE A 15 -40.41 0.93 48.08
N VAL A 16 -40.42 0.12 47.01
CA VAL A 16 -41.30 0.15 45.81
C VAL A 16 -41.00 1.15 44.68
N PHE A 17 -40.73 0.63 43.46
CA PHE A 17 -41.69 0.64 42.35
C PHE A 17 -41.25 -0.27 41.18
N SER A 18 -42.26 -0.93 40.60
CA SER A 18 -42.25 -1.81 39.43
C SER A 18 -41.94 -1.11 38.11
N VAL A 19 -41.29 -1.79 37.16
CA VAL A 19 -41.63 -1.69 35.73
C VAL A 19 -41.51 -3.06 35.07
N SER A 20 -42.62 -3.46 34.46
CA SER A 20 -42.84 -4.65 33.65
C SER A 20 -42.49 -4.40 32.18
N LEU A 21 -42.09 -5.48 31.50
CA LEU A 21 -42.61 -5.93 30.20
C LEU A 21 -42.73 -4.89 29.06
N THR A 22 -41.89 -5.02 28.02
CA THR A 22 -42.30 -5.15 26.60
C THR A 22 -41.05 -5.20 25.70
N ALA A 23 -40.65 -6.40 25.29
CA ALA A 23 -39.93 -6.61 24.04
C ALA A 23 -40.97 -7.10 23.02
N GLY A 24 -41.31 -6.24 22.06
CA GLY A 24 -42.34 -6.52 21.07
C GLY A 24 -42.89 -5.23 20.46
N ILE A 25 -42.26 -4.79 19.37
CA ILE A 25 -42.64 -3.82 18.31
C ILE A 25 -41.34 -3.77 17.47
N MET A 26 -41.26 -3.96 16.15
CA MET A 26 -42.21 -4.10 15.06
C MET A 26 -41.42 -4.85 13.97
N LEU A 27 -41.85 -6.05 13.61
CA LEU A 27 -41.45 -6.71 12.37
C LEU A 27 -42.69 -6.68 11.49
N LEU A 28 -42.78 -5.72 10.58
CA LEU A 28 -43.54 -5.78 9.32
C LEU A 28 -43.65 -4.39 8.67
N LEU A 29 -43.47 -4.42 7.34
CA LEU A 29 -43.72 -3.41 6.31
C LEU A 29 -42.52 -2.53 5.93
N LEU A 30 -41.84 -2.96 4.86
CA LEU A 30 -41.90 -2.29 3.56
C LEU A 30 -41.36 -3.27 2.49
N GLU A 31 -42.28 -4.00 1.86
CA GLU A 31 -42.16 -4.31 0.43
C GLU A 31 -42.22 -2.96 -0.29
N GLY A 32 -41.06 -2.48 -0.72
CA GLY A 32 -40.92 -1.31 -1.55
C GLY A 32 -39.92 -1.67 -2.63
N ASP A 33 -40.43 -1.83 -3.85
CA ASP A 33 -39.63 -1.94 -5.07
C ASP A 33 -38.58 -0.83 -5.08
N VAL A 34 -37.31 -1.20 -4.91
CA VAL A 34 -36.20 -0.33 -5.26
C VAL A 34 -36.12 -0.37 -6.78
N VAL A 35 -36.71 0.63 -7.39
CA VAL A 35 -36.39 1.02 -8.77
C VAL A 35 -34.92 1.42 -8.74
N GLU A 36 -34.05 0.52 -9.21
CA GLU A 36 -32.71 0.88 -9.64
C GLU A 36 -32.86 1.91 -10.76
N GLU A 37 -32.62 3.18 -10.44
CA GLU A 37 -32.34 4.19 -11.45
C GLU A 37 -30.92 3.90 -11.95
N GLU A 38 -30.83 2.99 -12.94
CA GLU A 38 -29.64 2.79 -13.75
C GLU A 38 -29.20 4.17 -14.28
N LEU A 39 -28.06 4.65 -13.78
CA LEU A 39 -27.23 5.58 -14.54
C LEU A 39 -26.72 4.82 -15.77
N GLY A 40 -27.57 4.82 -16.81
CA GLY A 40 -27.29 4.27 -18.12
C GLY A 40 -26.09 4.98 -18.74
N LEU A 41 -24.90 4.46 -18.47
CA LEU A 41 -23.81 4.55 -19.42
C LEU A 41 -24.18 3.58 -20.54
N ALA A 42 -24.79 4.12 -21.60
CA ALA A 42 -24.97 3.41 -22.84
C ALA A 42 -23.59 2.91 -23.30
N GLU A 43 -23.34 1.60 -23.16
CA GLU A 43 -22.28 0.93 -23.89
C GLU A 43 -22.61 1.06 -25.38
N GLU A 44 -22.00 2.04 -26.05
CA GLU A 44 -21.81 1.93 -27.49
C GLU A 44 -20.89 0.72 -27.72
N SER A 45 -21.51 -0.42 -28.02
CA SER A 45 -20.82 -1.66 -28.36
C SER A 45 -19.94 -1.41 -29.59
N VAL A 46 -18.63 -1.37 -29.39
CA VAL A 46 -17.66 -1.41 -30.48
C VAL A 46 -17.63 -2.84 -31.01
N ASP A 47 -18.15 -3.06 -32.21
CA ASP A 47 -18.25 -4.37 -32.86
C ASP A 47 -16.86 -4.85 -33.33
N CYS A 48 -16.00 -5.25 -32.38
CA CYS A 48 -14.73 -5.89 -32.67
C CYS A 48 -14.89 -7.42 -32.62
N PRO A 49 -14.34 -8.17 -33.60
CA PRO A 49 -14.46 -9.62 -33.61
C PRO A 49 -13.75 -10.26 -32.41
N PRO A 50 -14.34 -11.29 -31.77
CA PRO A 50 -13.82 -11.87 -30.54
C PRO A 50 -12.47 -12.57 -30.77
N VAL A 51 -11.47 -12.19 -29.97
CA VAL A 51 -10.19 -12.91 -29.89
C VAL A 51 -10.43 -14.17 -29.04
N ARG A 52 -10.37 -15.35 -29.65
CA ARG A 52 -10.54 -16.62 -28.92
C ARG A 52 -9.41 -16.81 -27.90
N PRO A 53 -9.71 -16.98 -26.60
CA PRO A 53 -8.73 -17.47 -25.64
C PRO A 53 -8.63 -19.00 -25.78
N ASN A 54 -7.41 -19.53 -25.74
CA ASN A 54 -7.03 -20.95 -25.80
C ASN A 54 -6.77 -21.54 -27.19
N ALA A 55 -5.52 -21.39 -27.63
CA ALA A 55 -4.85 -22.43 -28.41
C ALA A 55 -3.38 -22.51 -27.96
N PHE A 56 -3.03 -23.56 -27.23
CA PHE A 56 -1.64 -23.93 -26.94
C PHE A 56 -0.85 -24.10 -28.24
N PRO A 57 0.38 -23.56 -28.39
CA PRO A 57 1.18 -23.83 -29.58
C PRO A 57 2.18 -24.95 -29.31
N THR A 58 1.96 -26.11 -29.91
CA THR A 58 3.06 -27.02 -30.29
C THR A 58 3.61 -26.59 -31.64
N ARG A 59 4.91 -26.25 -31.66
CA ARG A 59 5.85 -26.12 -32.79
C ARG A 59 5.42 -25.34 -34.05
N HIS A 60 6.20 -24.28 -34.32
CA HIS A 60 6.45 -23.65 -35.62
C HIS A 60 5.37 -23.81 -36.70
N ARG A 61 4.40 -22.90 -36.73
CA ARG A 61 3.72 -22.47 -37.97
C ARG A 61 3.36 -21.00 -37.91
N SER A 62 3.56 -20.33 -39.04
CA SER A 62 3.30 -18.92 -39.35
C SER A 62 1.82 -18.56 -39.35
N GLY A 63 1.11 -18.77 -38.24
CA GLY A 63 -0.33 -18.53 -38.12
C GLY A 63 -0.62 -17.25 -37.36
N ASN A 64 -0.55 -16.09 -38.05
CA ASN A 64 -1.33 -14.87 -37.73
C ASN A 64 -1.03 -13.71 -38.70
N ARG A 65 -0.90 -13.98 -40.00
CA ARG A 65 -0.99 -12.90 -41.00
C ARG A 65 -2.47 -12.69 -41.34
N PRO A 66 -2.99 -11.45 -41.28
CA PRO A 66 -4.35 -11.16 -41.75
C PRO A 66 -4.46 -11.60 -43.22
N SER A 67 -5.59 -12.24 -43.55
CA SER A 67 -5.81 -12.83 -44.87
C SER A 67 -6.15 -11.77 -45.92
N THR A 68 -6.53 -10.56 -45.48
CA THR A 68 -6.81 -9.40 -46.32
C THR A 68 -6.21 -8.12 -45.73
N LEU A 69 -6.04 -7.10 -46.58
CA LEU A 69 -5.58 -5.77 -46.15
C LEU A 69 -6.58 -5.12 -45.18
N GLU A 70 -7.87 -5.40 -45.37
CA GLU A 70 -9.00 -4.91 -44.57
C GLU A 70 -8.97 -5.49 -43.15
N GLU A 71 -8.78 -6.81 -42.99
CA GLU A 71 -8.57 -7.44 -41.67
C GLU A 71 -7.31 -6.89 -40.95
N GLY A 72 -6.28 -6.54 -41.71
CA GLY A 72 -5.05 -5.95 -41.19
C GLY A 72 -5.18 -4.48 -40.78
N LEU A 73 -6.17 -3.77 -41.34
CA LEU A 73 -6.52 -2.39 -40.99
C LEU A 73 -7.50 -2.38 -39.81
N ASP A 74 -8.54 -3.22 -39.82
CA ASP A 74 -9.52 -3.32 -38.72
C ASP A 74 -8.87 -3.76 -37.40
N ARG A 75 -7.93 -4.71 -37.44
CA ARG A 75 -7.15 -5.08 -36.25
C ARG A 75 -6.26 -3.95 -35.74
N ARG A 76 -5.79 -3.05 -36.61
CA ARG A 76 -5.01 -1.88 -36.21
C ARG A 76 -5.90 -0.77 -35.67
N VAL A 77 -7.04 -0.52 -36.31
CA VAL A 77 -8.04 0.46 -35.87
C VAL A 77 -8.63 0.03 -34.53
N CYS A 78 -9.01 -1.23 -34.33
CA CYS A 78 -9.51 -1.71 -33.04
C CYS A 78 -8.41 -1.69 -31.95
N ARG A 79 -7.13 -1.93 -32.29
CA ARG A 79 -6.01 -1.81 -31.33
C ARG A 79 -5.70 -0.34 -30.97
N ILE A 80 -5.90 0.59 -31.89
CA ILE A 80 -5.80 2.04 -31.66
C ILE A 80 -7.02 2.54 -30.86
N GLN A 81 -8.23 2.10 -31.20
CA GLN A 81 -9.46 2.46 -30.50
C GLN A 81 -9.56 1.84 -29.11
N LEU A 82 -9.05 0.63 -28.86
CA LEU A 82 -8.87 0.12 -27.50
C LEU A 82 -7.83 0.94 -26.72
N ARG A 83 -6.72 1.33 -27.35
CA ARG A 83 -5.76 2.27 -26.73
C ARG A 83 -6.36 3.65 -26.46
N GLU A 84 -7.30 4.11 -27.28
CA GLU A 84 -7.99 5.40 -27.12
C GLU A 84 -9.19 5.33 -26.17
N ALA A 85 -9.89 4.20 -26.07
CA ALA A 85 -10.91 3.94 -25.05
C ALA A 85 -10.28 3.81 -23.65
N PHE A 86 -9.01 3.40 -23.57
CA PHE A 86 -8.17 3.52 -22.39
C PHE A 86 -7.50 4.90 -22.22
N ARG A 87 -7.88 5.94 -22.99
CA ARG A 87 -7.59 7.32 -22.57
C ARG A 87 -8.41 7.60 -21.32
N ARG A 88 -7.78 7.24 -20.21
CA ARG A 88 -8.11 7.56 -18.83
C ARG A 88 -8.66 8.98 -18.79
N THR A 89 -9.77 9.18 -18.07
CA THR A 89 -10.08 10.52 -17.57
C THR A 89 -8.77 11.10 -17.03
N PRO A 90 -8.33 12.28 -17.49
CA PRO A 90 -7.16 12.92 -16.92
C PRO A 90 -7.26 12.89 -15.40
N ILE A 91 -6.22 12.38 -14.74
CA ILE A 91 -6.13 12.45 -13.28
C ILE A 91 -5.62 13.85 -12.98
N ASP A 92 -6.55 14.80 -12.90
CA ASP A 92 -6.29 16.21 -12.65
C ASP A 92 -6.54 16.49 -11.16
N PHE A 93 -5.59 16.04 -10.33
CA PHE A 93 -5.55 16.35 -8.90
C PHE A 93 -4.50 17.41 -8.62
N GLU A 94 -4.83 18.35 -7.75
CA GLU A 94 -3.86 19.23 -7.13
C GLU A 94 -3.59 18.81 -5.70
N PHE A 95 -2.46 19.25 -5.19
CA PHE A 95 -2.08 19.10 -3.81
C PHE A 95 -1.30 20.32 -3.36
N GLN A 96 -1.37 20.59 -2.06
CA GLN A 96 -0.58 21.63 -1.42
C GLN A 96 0.16 21.04 -0.22
N LEU A 97 1.46 21.29 -0.15
CA LEU A 97 2.26 21.02 1.05
C LEU A 97 2.18 22.24 1.98
N ILE A 98 1.77 22.01 3.21
CA ILE A 98 1.51 23.04 4.22
C ILE A 98 2.39 22.75 5.42
N GLU A 99 3.13 23.75 5.90
CA GLU A 99 3.91 23.62 7.14
C GLU A 99 2.99 23.28 8.31
N SER A 100 3.43 22.34 9.15
CA SER A 100 2.75 21.93 10.37
C SER A 100 3.73 21.95 11.54
N PRO A 101 3.25 21.97 12.80
CA PRO A 101 4.10 21.70 13.95
C PRO A 101 4.93 20.42 13.76
N LEU A 102 6.10 20.35 14.40
CA LEU A 102 6.92 19.13 14.39
C LEU A 102 6.15 17.98 15.04
N GLN A 103 6.16 16.83 14.39
CA GLN A 103 5.82 15.52 14.95
C GLN A 103 6.89 14.53 14.56
N GLN A 104 7.12 13.55 15.41
CA GLN A 104 8.04 12.46 15.13
C GLN A 104 7.40 11.16 15.60
N PHE A 105 7.67 10.07 14.90
CA PHE A 105 7.34 8.76 15.44
C PHE A 105 8.20 8.47 16.68
N PRO A 106 7.68 7.75 17.69
CA PRO A 106 8.46 7.45 18.89
C PRO A 106 9.65 6.52 18.61
N GLY A 107 9.50 5.59 17.66
CA GLY A 107 10.57 4.72 17.21
C GLY A 107 11.42 5.33 16.09
N ILE A 108 12.64 4.82 15.92
CA ILE A 108 13.52 5.16 14.81
C ILE A 108 12.98 4.50 13.54
N VAL A 109 13.10 5.20 12.40
CA VAL A 109 12.53 4.79 11.13
C VAL A 109 13.60 4.67 10.07
N ASP A 110 13.67 3.48 9.46
CA ASP A 110 14.56 3.12 8.35
C ASP A 110 13.79 2.25 7.34
N SER A 111 12.48 2.47 7.21
CA SER A 111 11.57 1.79 6.27
C SER A 111 10.17 2.41 6.35
N ASN A 112 9.24 1.94 5.52
CA ASN A 112 7.82 2.23 5.73
C ASN A 112 7.37 1.77 7.14
N SER A 113 6.62 2.62 7.83
CA SER A 113 6.10 2.38 9.18
C SER A 113 4.59 2.07 9.13
N PRO A 114 4.18 0.78 9.14
CA PRO A 114 2.79 0.42 9.00
C PRO A 114 1.98 0.76 10.24
N ALA A 115 0.80 1.34 10.02
CA ALA A 115 -0.19 1.63 11.06
C ALA A 115 -1.44 0.77 10.88
N PHE A 116 -2.07 0.40 12.00
CA PHE A 116 -3.33 -0.33 12.02
C PHE A 116 -4.10 -0.06 13.31
N TRP A 117 -5.40 -0.27 13.28
CA TRP A 117 -6.27 -0.07 14.44
C TRP A 117 -6.64 -1.41 15.09
N THR A 118 -6.59 -1.46 16.42
CA THR A 118 -7.20 -2.50 17.24
C THR A 118 -8.22 -1.83 18.15
N GLY A 119 -9.51 -1.92 17.79
CA GLY A 119 -10.55 -1.15 18.45
C GLY A 119 -10.34 0.35 18.26
N GLU A 120 -10.28 1.10 19.36
CA GLU A 120 -10.07 2.56 19.37
C GLU A 120 -8.58 2.94 19.50
N THR A 121 -7.67 1.97 19.45
CA THR A 121 -6.23 2.21 19.60
C THR A 121 -5.54 2.04 18.25
N VAL A 122 -4.81 3.07 17.81
CA VAL A 122 -3.89 2.95 16.68
C VAL A 122 -2.56 2.37 17.17
N MET A 123 -2.05 1.42 16.41
CA MET A 123 -0.72 0.85 16.55
C MET A 123 0.14 1.32 15.38
N VAL A 124 1.40 1.65 15.64
CA VAL A 124 2.40 1.99 14.61
C VAL A 124 3.63 1.13 14.84
N LEU A 125 4.13 0.50 13.79
CA LEU A 125 5.41 -0.20 13.81
C LEU A 125 6.49 0.67 13.18
N ASN A 126 7.59 0.90 13.90
CA ASN A 126 8.77 1.57 13.38
C ASN A 126 9.94 0.59 13.39
N SER A 127 10.57 0.41 12.23
CA SER A 127 11.67 -0.54 12.07
C SER A 127 12.97 0.20 11.73
N ALA A 128 14.06 -0.19 12.39
CA ALA A 128 15.41 0.30 12.10
C ALA A 128 16.47 -0.69 12.54
N TRP A 129 17.56 -0.82 11.78
CA TRP A 129 18.72 -1.65 12.10
C TRP A 129 18.38 -3.11 12.44
N GLY A 130 17.37 -3.68 11.78
CA GLY A 130 16.91 -5.05 12.01
C GLY A 130 16.12 -5.26 13.30
N GLU A 131 15.73 -4.19 13.99
CA GLU A 131 14.79 -4.19 15.11
C GLU A 131 13.46 -3.54 14.70
N THR A 132 12.39 -3.88 15.40
CA THR A 132 11.09 -3.24 15.22
C THR A 132 10.45 -2.94 16.56
N TYR A 133 9.87 -1.76 16.64
CA TYR A 133 9.21 -1.25 17.81
C TYR A 133 7.74 -0.99 17.49
N ARG A 134 6.86 -1.25 18.46
CA ARG A 134 5.45 -0.88 18.39
C ARG A 134 5.18 0.27 19.34
N SER A 135 4.45 1.27 18.87
CA SER A 135 3.84 2.28 19.72
C SER A 135 2.33 2.24 19.56
N SER A 136 1.61 2.68 20.59
CA SER A 136 0.14 2.66 20.61
C SER A 136 -0.44 3.97 21.11
N GLY A 137 -1.61 4.37 20.63
CA GLY A 137 -2.22 5.65 21.01
C GLY A 137 -3.67 5.79 20.58
N ASP A 138 -4.29 6.91 20.92
CA ASP A 138 -5.60 7.31 20.38
C ASP A 138 -5.49 7.96 18.98
N SER A 139 -4.27 8.33 18.60
CA SER A 139 -3.93 8.94 17.32
C SER A 139 -2.42 8.79 17.08
N VAL A 140 -2.00 8.91 15.82
CA VAL A 140 -0.56 8.88 15.47
C VAL A 140 0.23 10.09 15.98
N GLU A 141 -0.47 11.13 16.44
CA GLU A 141 0.14 12.30 17.07
C GLU A 141 0.41 12.08 18.57
N ASN A 142 -0.30 11.13 19.19
CA ASN A 142 -0.25 10.83 20.61
C ASN A 142 0.01 9.34 20.84
N LEU A 143 1.22 8.93 20.48
CA LEU A 143 1.70 7.56 20.62
C LEU A 143 2.50 7.36 21.91
N SER A 144 2.40 6.17 22.48
CA SER A 144 3.19 5.72 23.63
C SER A 144 4.68 5.59 23.29
N GLU A 145 5.49 5.50 24.33
CA GLU A 145 6.88 5.04 24.20
C GLU A 145 6.94 3.72 23.40
N PRO A 146 7.97 3.55 22.56
CA PRO A 146 8.12 2.37 21.72
C PRO A 146 8.46 1.14 22.56
N GLU A 147 7.75 0.03 22.33
CA GLU A 147 8.06 -1.28 22.91
C GLU A 147 8.66 -2.20 21.83
N LEU A 148 9.74 -2.90 22.17
CA LEU A 148 10.38 -3.86 21.27
C LEU A 148 9.44 -5.06 21.06
N ILE A 149 9.26 -5.47 19.80
CA ILE A 149 8.42 -6.62 19.44
C ILE A 149 9.26 -7.87 19.15
N GLN A 150 8.63 -9.04 19.21
CA GLN A 150 9.25 -10.29 18.78
C GLN A 150 9.07 -10.46 17.27
N LEU A 151 10.16 -10.23 16.53
CA LEU A 151 10.24 -10.43 15.08
C LEU A 151 10.10 -11.90 14.66
N PRO A 152 9.69 -12.17 13.41
CA PRO A 152 9.60 -13.53 12.88
C PRO A 152 10.97 -14.21 12.89
N TYR A 153 11.02 -15.45 13.41
CA TYR A 153 12.25 -16.24 13.38
C TYR A 153 12.58 -16.71 11.95
N LEU A 154 13.81 -16.45 11.52
CA LEU A 154 14.36 -16.88 10.25
C LEU A 154 15.53 -17.83 10.48
N GLU A 155 15.60 -18.91 9.69
CA GLU A 155 16.75 -19.82 9.71
C GLU A 155 18.01 -19.16 9.12
N ARG A 156 17.82 -18.25 8.17
CA ARG A 156 18.89 -17.47 7.54
C ARG A 156 19.14 -16.20 8.38
N PRO A 157 20.40 -15.90 8.73
CA PRO A 157 20.71 -14.70 9.49
C PRO A 157 20.54 -13.42 8.64
N GLY A 158 20.28 -12.30 9.31
CA GLY A 158 20.04 -11.00 8.68
C GLY A 158 19.06 -10.12 9.45
N GLY A 159 18.92 -8.87 9.00
CA GLY A 159 18.01 -7.88 9.57
C GLY A 159 16.58 -8.02 9.03
N VAL A 160 15.58 -7.70 9.86
CA VAL A 160 14.17 -7.73 9.50
C VAL A 160 13.50 -6.39 9.85
N TRP A 161 12.74 -5.85 8.90
CA TRP A 161 11.94 -4.64 9.07
C TRP A 161 10.49 -4.96 8.71
N MET A 162 9.55 -4.70 9.62
CA MET A 162 8.11 -4.80 9.32
C MET A 162 7.68 -3.56 8.55
N GLU A 163 7.30 -3.71 7.28
CA GLU A 163 6.98 -2.57 6.40
C GLU A 163 5.50 -2.47 6.04
N ALA A 164 4.75 -3.56 6.18
CA ALA A 164 3.34 -3.56 5.86
C ALA A 164 2.53 -4.51 6.75
N THR A 165 1.30 -4.11 7.02
CA THR A 165 0.33 -4.91 7.76
C THR A 165 -1.05 -4.83 7.14
N TRP A 166 -1.86 -5.85 7.39
CA TRP A 166 -3.29 -5.87 7.08
C TRP A 166 -4.04 -6.71 8.12
N THR A 167 -5.02 -6.10 8.77
CA THR A 167 -5.90 -6.79 9.70
C THR A 167 -7.06 -7.41 8.94
N ASP A 168 -7.27 -8.71 9.10
CA ASP A 168 -8.46 -9.37 8.58
C ASP A 168 -9.69 -8.95 9.41
N PRO A 169 -10.66 -8.21 8.82
CA PRO A 169 -11.82 -7.74 9.58
C PRO A 169 -12.73 -8.87 10.07
N ALA A 170 -12.65 -10.07 9.47
CA ALA A 170 -13.48 -11.21 9.87
C ALA A 170 -12.90 -11.98 11.07
N THR A 171 -11.57 -12.04 11.19
CA THR A 171 -10.88 -12.86 12.20
C THR A 171 -10.08 -12.04 13.20
N LEU A 172 -9.84 -10.76 12.91
CA LEU A 172 -8.93 -9.85 13.63
C LEU A 172 -7.47 -10.33 13.66
N VAL A 173 -7.12 -11.30 12.83
CA VAL A 173 -5.73 -11.74 12.66
C VAL A 173 -4.96 -10.66 11.91
N LEU A 174 -3.78 -10.32 12.42
CA LEU A 174 -2.90 -9.34 11.80
C LEU A 174 -1.91 -10.06 10.87
N TYR A 175 -2.06 -9.84 9.57
CA TYR A 175 -1.08 -10.25 8.57
C TYR A 175 -0.05 -9.16 8.41
N GLY A 176 1.21 -9.56 8.26
CA GLY A 176 2.33 -8.65 8.09
C GLY A 176 3.26 -9.14 7.01
N TRP A 177 4.00 -8.20 6.46
CA TRP A 177 5.06 -8.49 5.50
C TRP A 177 6.29 -7.71 5.91
N TYR A 178 7.43 -8.36 5.76
CA TYR A 178 8.70 -7.83 6.22
C TYR A 178 9.73 -7.80 5.10
N HIS A 179 10.56 -6.78 5.15
CA HIS A 179 11.81 -6.69 4.42
C HIS A 179 12.84 -7.50 5.19
N PHE A 180 13.55 -8.38 4.49
CA PHE A 180 14.64 -9.15 5.05
C PHE A 180 15.91 -8.91 4.25
N GLU A 181 16.96 -8.49 4.94
CA GLU A 181 18.30 -8.30 4.41
C GLU A 181 19.21 -9.40 4.98
N PRO A 182 19.49 -10.45 4.20
CA PRO A 182 20.43 -11.48 4.63
C PRO A 182 21.84 -10.92 4.81
N ASP A 183 22.55 -11.42 5.83
CA ASP A 183 23.94 -11.06 6.16
C ASP A 183 24.95 -12.19 5.87
N ASP A 184 24.50 -13.28 5.26
CA ASP A 184 25.30 -14.45 4.88
C ASP A 184 25.84 -14.39 3.44
N LEU A 185 25.78 -13.23 2.80
CA LEU A 185 26.38 -12.98 1.49
C LEU A 185 27.82 -12.46 1.65
N ASP A 186 28.72 -12.88 0.75
CA ASP A 186 30.11 -12.40 0.72
C ASP A 186 30.25 -10.94 0.22
N CYS A 187 29.14 -10.31 -0.13
CA CYS A 187 29.04 -8.94 -0.63
C CYS A 187 27.80 -8.26 -0.03
N GLN A 188 27.39 -7.11 -0.57
CA GLN A 188 26.20 -6.40 -0.09
C GLN A 188 24.94 -7.27 -0.11
N THR A 189 23.95 -6.90 0.69
CA THR A 189 22.72 -7.68 0.81
C THR A 189 21.87 -7.63 -0.47
N ALA A 190 21.00 -8.64 -0.63
CA ALA A 190 19.98 -8.66 -1.66
C ALA A 190 18.63 -8.93 -1.00
N PRO A 191 17.78 -7.90 -0.85
CA PRO A 191 16.60 -8.01 -0.03
C PRO A 191 15.55 -8.98 -0.56
N ILE A 192 14.75 -9.48 0.38
CA ILE A 192 13.68 -10.45 0.17
C ILE A 192 12.46 -9.98 0.96
N ILE A 193 11.26 -10.13 0.40
CA ILE A 193 10.02 -9.84 1.11
C ILE A 193 9.44 -11.16 1.62
N GLY A 194 9.21 -11.24 2.92
CA GLY A 194 8.53 -12.35 3.57
C GLY A 194 7.17 -11.99 4.15
N ALA A 195 6.42 -13.01 4.55
CA ALA A 195 5.14 -12.89 5.21
C ALA A 195 5.23 -13.40 6.65
N ALA A 196 4.50 -12.74 7.54
CA ALA A 196 4.35 -13.13 8.93
C ALA A 196 2.91 -12.94 9.39
N VAL A 197 2.56 -13.55 10.51
CA VAL A 197 1.24 -13.40 11.14
C VAL A 197 1.41 -13.12 12.62
N SER A 198 0.60 -12.21 13.15
CA SER A 198 0.49 -11.93 14.57
C SER A 198 -0.94 -12.17 15.06
N TYR A 199 -1.03 -12.66 16.30
CA TYR A 199 -2.29 -12.95 17.02
C TYR A 199 -2.44 -12.10 18.29
N ASP A 200 -1.52 -11.17 18.51
CA ASP A 200 -1.37 -10.35 19.72
C ASP A 200 -1.10 -8.88 19.38
N ASP A 201 -1.80 -8.39 18.35
CA ASP A 201 -1.74 -7.00 17.86
C ASP A 201 -0.33 -6.54 17.46
N GLY A 202 0.50 -7.45 16.96
CA GLY A 202 1.84 -7.17 16.46
C GLY A 202 2.94 -7.22 17.52
N LEU A 203 2.68 -7.76 18.72
CA LEU A 203 3.74 -7.99 19.73
C LEU A 203 4.67 -9.14 19.35
N SER A 204 4.12 -10.19 18.74
CA SER A 204 4.89 -11.34 18.26
C SER A 204 4.44 -11.77 16.87
N TRP A 205 5.42 -12.22 16.08
CA TRP A 205 5.23 -12.55 14.68
C TRP A 205 5.69 -13.98 14.36
N GLU A 206 4.78 -14.77 13.79
CA GLU A 206 5.09 -16.08 13.24
C GLU A 206 5.52 -15.96 11.78
N ASN A 207 6.74 -16.38 11.47
CA ASN A 207 7.21 -16.46 10.09
C ASN A 207 6.35 -17.41 9.26
N ARG A 208 5.91 -16.98 8.07
CA ARG A 208 5.21 -17.80 7.08
C ARG A 208 6.08 -18.18 5.90
N GLY A 209 7.20 -17.48 5.67
CA GLY A 209 8.14 -17.71 4.57
C GLY A 209 8.15 -16.57 3.55
N TYR A 210 8.97 -16.74 2.52
CA TYR A 210 9.18 -15.69 1.51
C TYR A 210 8.04 -15.63 0.48
N VAL A 211 7.67 -14.41 0.11
CA VAL A 211 6.61 -14.13 -0.87
C VAL A 211 7.13 -13.46 -2.13
N ILE A 212 8.15 -12.62 -2.03
CA ILE A 212 8.83 -12.00 -3.17
C ILE A 212 10.33 -12.16 -3.01
N ARG A 213 10.98 -12.72 -4.04
CA ARG A 213 12.44 -12.83 -4.15
C ARG A 213 12.85 -12.67 -5.61
N SER A 214 14.02 -12.08 -5.85
CA SER A 214 14.63 -12.02 -7.19
C SER A 214 14.72 -13.41 -7.83
N GLY A 215 14.50 -13.47 -9.14
CA GLY A 215 14.78 -14.64 -9.98
C GLY A 215 16.16 -14.63 -10.64
N TYR A 216 16.92 -13.54 -10.42
CA TYR A 216 18.25 -13.35 -10.97
C TYR A 216 19.32 -13.69 -9.93
N ASP A 217 20.47 -14.13 -10.41
CA ASP A 217 21.65 -14.38 -9.59
C ASP A 217 22.15 -13.09 -8.92
N ILE A 218 22.85 -13.26 -7.81
CA ILE A 218 23.52 -12.20 -7.07
C ILE A 218 24.70 -11.66 -7.89
N ASP A 219 24.81 -10.33 -8.00
CA ASP A 219 25.87 -9.66 -8.76
C ASP A 219 26.69 -8.74 -7.84
N CYS A 220 27.71 -9.32 -7.20
CA CYS A 220 28.59 -8.62 -6.26
C CYS A 220 29.46 -7.51 -6.88
N ASP A 221 29.37 -7.28 -8.20
CA ASP A 221 30.04 -6.15 -8.88
C ASP A 221 29.21 -4.86 -8.83
N TYR A 222 28.08 -4.85 -8.11
CA TYR A 222 27.30 -3.62 -7.87
C TYR A 222 28.15 -2.61 -7.08
N ASP A 223 28.25 -1.39 -7.61
CA ASP A 223 29.06 -0.28 -7.06
C ASP A 223 28.18 0.86 -6.50
N ASN A 224 26.94 0.54 -6.13
CA ASN A 224 25.99 1.53 -5.65
C ASN A 224 26.07 1.79 -4.13
N GLY A 225 26.80 0.96 -3.38
CA GLY A 225 27.01 1.12 -1.93
C GLY A 225 26.01 0.40 -1.02
N TYR A 226 24.88 -0.10 -1.53
CA TYR A 226 23.78 -0.60 -0.70
C TYR A 226 23.42 -2.05 -0.99
N PHE A 227 23.02 -2.38 -2.23
CA PHE A 227 22.49 -3.69 -2.58
C PHE A 227 23.24 -4.36 -3.72
N THR A 228 23.14 -5.68 -3.80
CA THR A 228 23.71 -6.54 -4.86
C THR A 228 22.63 -7.15 -5.78
N GLY A 229 21.43 -6.54 -5.78
CA GLY A 229 20.22 -7.07 -6.42
C GLY A 229 19.09 -7.22 -5.41
N GLY A 230 18.14 -8.14 -5.64
CA GLY A 230 17.03 -8.40 -4.72
C GLY A 230 15.73 -7.64 -5.00
N SER A 231 14.78 -7.76 -4.07
CA SER A 231 13.49 -7.07 -4.07
C SER A 231 13.10 -6.73 -2.64
N GLY A 232 12.91 -5.45 -2.34
CA GLY A 232 12.65 -4.92 -1.01
C GLY A 232 11.88 -3.62 -1.08
N ASP A 233 11.91 -2.85 0.02
CA ASP A 233 11.34 -1.51 0.18
C ASP A 233 9.97 -1.36 -0.46
N PHE A 234 8.93 -1.68 0.29
CA PHE A 234 7.63 -1.99 -0.28
C PHE A 234 6.46 -1.50 0.56
N SER A 235 5.30 -1.47 -0.07
CA SER A 235 4.01 -1.28 0.58
C SER A 235 3.04 -2.37 0.13
N VAL A 236 2.08 -2.66 1.01
CA VAL A 236 1.01 -3.62 0.74
C VAL A 236 -0.33 -2.93 0.91
N ILE A 237 -1.20 -3.05 -0.10
CA ILE A 237 -2.52 -2.42 -0.11
C ILE A 237 -3.59 -3.36 -0.67
N VAL A 238 -4.75 -3.37 -0.03
CA VAL A 238 -5.94 -4.04 -0.56
C VAL A 238 -6.60 -3.14 -1.59
N ASP A 239 -7.00 -3.72 -2.72
CA ASP A 239 -7.68 -2.94 -3.75
C ASP A 239 -9.08 -2.48 -3.30
N SER A 240 -9.61 -1.41 -3.91
CA SER A 240 -10.89 -0.81 -3.52
C SER A 240 -12.08 -1.73 -3.83
N SER A 241 -11.86 -2.78 -4.63
CA SER A 241 -12.85 -3.84 -4.88
C SER A 241 -12.73 -5.04 -3.93
N SER A 242 -11.78 -5.02 -2.99
CA SER A 242 -11.52 -6.07 -2.00
C SER A 242 -11.36 -7.47 -2.62
N ARG A 243 -10.71 -7.55 -3.77
CA ARG A 243 -10.41 -8.81 -4.48
C ARG A 243 -8.96 -9.21 -4.38
N TYR A 244 -8.05 -8.25 -4.28
CA TYR A 244 -6.62 -8.49 -4.34
C TYR A 244 -5.86 -7.68 -3.28
N ILE A 245 -4.78 -8.28 -2.80
CA ILE A 245 -3.71 -7.60 -2.08
C ILE A 245 -2.61 -7.31 -3.10
N TYR A 246 -2.20 -6.05 -3.23
CA TYR A 246 -1.12 -5.61 -4.09
C TYR A 246 0.14 -5.30 -3.26
N PHE A 247 1.27 -5.68 -3.81
CA PHE A 247 2.61 -5.39 -3.29
C PHE A 247 3.28 -4.46 -4.30
N LEU A 248 3.58 -3.23 -3.91
CA LEU A 248 4.44 -2.34 -4.69
C LEU A 248 5.81 -2.34 -4.03
N PHE A 249 6.85 -2.66 -4.78
CA PHE A 249 8.17 -2.94 -4.22
C PHE A 249 9.28 -2.47 -5.15
N SER A 250 10.42 -2.10 -4.59
CA SER A 250 11.63 -1.85 -5.37
C SER A 250 12.25 -3.16 -5.85
N ASN A 251 12.50 -3.26 -7.14
CA ASN A 251 13.22 -4.37 -7.76
C ASN A 251 14.63 -3.91 -8.19
N TYR A 252 15.64 -4.50 -7.55
CA TYR A 252 17.05 -4.11 -7.70
C TYR A 252 17.85 -5.00 -8.66
N ALA A 253 17.23 -6.07 -9.14
CA ALA A 253 17.88 -7.09 -9.96
C ALA A 253 17.24 -7.28 -11.34
N GLY A 254 18.00 -7.91 -12.23
CA GLY A 254 17.58 -8.25 -13.59
C GLY A 254 17.96 -7.18 -14.62
N PRO A 255 17.47 -7.30 -15.86
CA PRO A 255 17.63 -6.28 -16.90
C PRO A 255 17.08 -4.92 -16.46
N ILE A 256 17.66 -3.83 -16.96
CA ILE A 256 17.30 -2.46 -16.56
C ILE A 256 15.80 -2.15 -16.71
N GLU A 257 15.13 -2.71 -17.72
CA GLU A 257 13.68 -2.55 -17.93
C GLU A 257 12.80 -3.22 -16.86
N GLN A 258 13.39 -4.11 -16.05
CA GLN A 258 12.74 -4.75 -14.90
C GLN A 258 13.11 -4.06 -13.58
N GLN A 259 14.11 -3.19 -13.58
CA GLN A 259 14.59 -2.49 -12.39
C GLN A 259 13.78 -1.22 -12.11
N GLY A 260 13.62 -0.91 -10.83
CA GLY A 260 12.79 0.21 -10.33
C GLY A 260 11.60 -0.31 -9.53
N VAL A 261 10.56 0.51 -9.36
CA VAL A 261 9.38 0.07 -8.59
C VAL A 261 8.48 -0.80 -9.46
N ALA A 262 8.26 -2.04 -9.02
CA ALA A 262 7.44 -3.04 -9.66
C ALA A 262 6.20 -3.38 -8.79
N VAL A 263 5.36 -4.28 -9.31
CA VAL A 263 4.13 -4.69 -8.62
C VAL A 263 3.90 -6.20 -8.69
N ALA A 264 3.41 -6.75 -7.59
CA ALA A 264 2.87 -8.10 -7.49
C ALA A 264 1.48 -8.07 -6.86
N ARG A 265 0.73 -9.15 -6.98
CA ARG A 265 -0.54 -9.29 -6.26
C ARG A 265 -0.83 -10.73 -5.86
N SER A 266 -1.65 -10.87 -4.83
CA SER A 266 -2.32 -12.10 -4.42
C SER A 266 -3.82 -11.87 -4.39
N ARG A 267 -4.64 -12.92 -4.56
CA ARG A 267 -6.06 -12.79 -4.19
C ARG A 267 -6.14 -12.46 -2.69
N LEU A 268 -7.11 -11.64 -2.30
CA LEU A 268 -7.33 -11.30 -0.90
C LEU A 268 -7.60 -12.56 -0.07
N ALA A 269 -8.39 -13.50 -0.61
CA ALA A 269 -8.67 -14.79 0.02
C ALA A 269 -7.43 -15.68 0.23
N ASP A 270 -6.35 -15.43 -0.51
CA ASP A 270 -5.07 -16.13 -0.36
C ASP A 270 -4.11 -15.38 0.58
N LEU A 271 -4.50 -14.20 1.07
CA LEU A 271 -3.85 -13.45 2.16
C LEU A 271 -2.37 -13.10 1.92
N GLY A 272 -1.93 -13.05 0.66
CA GLY A 272 -0.56 -12.69 0.30
C GLY A 272 0.48 -13.64 0.91
N GLN A 273 0.17 -14.94 0.97
CA GLN A 273 1.01 -15.97 1.57
C GLN A 273 1.99 -16.58 0.56
N PRO A 274 3.01 -17.35 1.01
CA PRO A 274 3.96 -17.98 0.10
C PRO A 274 3.28 -18.85 -0.96
N GLY A 275 3.73 -18.70 -2.21
CA GLY A 275 3.18 -19.40 -3.37
C GLY A 275 1.90 -18.79 -3.95
N THR A 276 1.33 -17.73 -3.35
CA THR A 276 0.09 -17.09 -3.83
C THR A 276 0.31 -15.73 -4.48
N VAL A 277 1.50 -15.15 -4.31
CA VAL A 277 1.88 -13.85 -4.87
C VAL A 277 2.43 -14.01 -6.29
N PHE A 278 1.92 -13.23 -7.23
CA PHE A 278 2.36 -13.20 -8.63
C PHE A 278 2.76 -11.78 -9.05
N LYS A 279 3.97 -11.65 -9.62
CA LYS A 279 4.50 -10.41 -10.20
C LYS A 279 3.80 -10.08 -11.52
N PHE A 280 3.59 -8.80 -11.76
CA PHE A 280 3.20 -8.30 -13.06
C PHE A 280 4.40 -8.29 -13.98
N HIS A 281 4.28 -8.95 -15.13
CA HIS A 281 5.32 -9.00 -16.14
C HIS A 281 4.72 -9.06 -17.54
N ALA A 282 5.20 -8.20 -18.44
CA ALA A 282 4.81 -8.16 -19.85
C ALA A 282 3.27 -8.17 -20.05
N GLY A 283 2.55 -7.41 -19.21
CA GLY A 283 1.09 -7.27 -19.30
C GLY A 283 0.27 -8.33 -18.56
N ASN A 284 0.89 -9.31 -17.89
CA ASN A 284 0.19 -10.43 -17.26
C ASN A 284 0.68 -10.74 -15.84
N TRP A 285 -0.17 -11.40 -15.04
CA TRP A 285 0.11 -11.84 -13.67
C TRP A 285 0.48 -13.33 -13.63
N THR A 286 1.60 -13.69 -14.25
CA THR A 286 1.99 -15.12 -14.42
C THR A 286 3.33 -15.47 -13.79
N GLN A 287 4.13 -14.46 -13.42
CA GLN A 287 5.43 -14.67 -12.83
C GLN A 287 5.27 -14.91 -11.32
N PRO A 288 5.84 -15.98 -10.75
CA PRO A 288 5.75 -16.22 -9.31
C PRO A 288 6.47 -15.10 -8.54
N GLY A 289 5.98 -14.75 -7.35
CA GLY A 289 6.62 -13.77 -6.47
C GLY A 289 8.06 -14.15 -6.13
N VAL A 290 8.29 -15.43 -5.82
CA VAL A 290 9.63 -15.99 -5.64
C VAL A 290 10.16 -16.48 -6.98
N GLY A 291 11.25 -15.88 -7.45
CA GLY A 291 11.99 -16.34 -8.62
C GLY A 291 11.44 -15.89 -9.97
N GLY A 292 10.27 -15.23 -10.02
CA GLY A 292 9.71 -14.70 -11.25
C GLY A 292 10.24 -13.32 -11.63
N GLU A 293 10.08 -12.99 -12.90
CA GLU A 293 10.43 -11.70 -13.49
C GLU A 293 9.37 -10.62 -13.18
N ALA A 294 9.72 -9.34 -13.37
CA ALA A 294 8.83 -8.21 -13.13
C ALA A 294 8.94 -7.17 -14.25
N THR A 295 7.87 -6.41 -14.48
CA THR A 295 7.91 -5.16 -15.24
C THR A 295 7.84 -4.00 -14.26
N ALA A 296 8.82 -3.10 -14.31
CA ALA A 296 8.80 -1.88 -13.51
C ALA A 296 7.67 -0.94 -13.96
N LEU A 297 6.89 -0.45 -13.00
CA LEU A 297 5.90 0.62 -13.19
C LEU A 297 6.58 1.99 -13.20
N PHE A 298 7.61 2.15 -12.37
CA PHE A 298 8.50 3.30 -12.37
C PHE A 298 9.92 2.79 -12.67
N PRO A 299 10.33 2.75 -13.95
CA PRO A 299 11.61 2.17 -14.34
C PRO A 299 12.77 3.03 -13.82
N SER A 300 13.87 2.38 -13.48
CA SER A 300 15.14 3.07 -13.22
C SER A 300 15.74 3.59 -14.54
N SER A 301 16.28 4.81 -14.52
CA SER A 301 16.90 5.44 -15.69
C SER A 301 18.29 4.85 -15.98
N THR A 302 19.08 4.58 -14.93
CA THR A 302 20.47 4.09 -15.05
C THR A 302 20.67 2.66 -14.56
N GLY A 303 19.66 2.08 -13.91
CA GLY A 303 19.77 0.82 -13.16
C GLY A 303 20.50 1.00 -11.83
N TRP A 304 20.63 -0.10 -11.10
CA TRP A 304 21.19 -0.11 -9.73
C TRP A 304 22.66 -0.54 -9.65
N LYS A 305 23.28 -0.96 -10.76
CA LYS A 305 24.63 -1.54 -10.73
C LYS A 305 25.74 -0.49 -10.59
N GLY A 306 25.58 0.66 -11.24
CA GLY A 306 26.63 1.68 -11.33
C GLY A 306 26.76 2.52 -10.05
N PRO A 307 27.86 3.29 -9.93
CA PRO A 307 28.04 4.22 -8.82
C PRO A 307 26.99 5.33 -8.84
N HIS A 308 26.58 5.77 -10.02
CA HIS A 308 25.51 6.74 -10.21
C HIS A 308 24.17 6.04 -10.47
N VAL A 309 23.20 6.30 -9.58
CA VAL A 309 21.84 5.75 -9.64
C VAL A 309 20.86 6.89 -9.84
N GLU A 310 20.01 6.77 -10.86
CA GLU A 310 18.85 7.64 -11.08
C GLU A 310 17.60 6.74 -11.12
N ALA A 311 16.82 6.76 -10.03
CA ALA A 311 15.69 5.85 -9.85
C ALA A 311 14.68 6.31 -8.80
N TYR A 312 13.42 5.93 -8.99
CA TYR A 312 12.41 5.93 -7.94
C TYR A 312 12.45 4.62 -7.14
N TRP A 313 12.23 4.68 -5.83
CA TRP A 313 12.24 3.51 -4.95
C TRP A 313 11.47 3.75 -3.64
N GLY A 314 11.22 2.66 -2.91
CA GLY A 314 10.55 2.66 -1.61
C GLY A 314 9.14 3.26 -1.67
N PRO A 315 8.22 2.70 -2.47
CA PRO A 315 6.86 3.21 -2.60
C PRO A 315 6.09 3.11 -1.28
N SER A 316 5.58 4.24 -0.80
CA SER A 316 4.54 4.29 0.22
C SER A 316 3.20 4.60 -0.43
N VAL A 317 2.26 3.66 -0.35
CA VAL A 317 1.02 3.70 -1.13
C VAL A 317 -0.20 3.64 -0.23
N HIS A 318 -1.13 4.56 -0.44
CA HIS A 318 -2.42 4.58 0.24
C HIS A 318 -3.59 4.73 -0.73
N TRP A 319 -4.76 4.29 -0.29
CA TRP A 319 -6.03 4.65 -0.91
C TRP A 319 -6.50 5.98 -0.33
N ASN A 320 -6.65 6.97 -1.20
CA ASN A 320 -7.18 8.27 -0.82
C ASN A 320 -8.71 8.30 -1.02
N THR A 321 -9.47 8.37 0.08
CA THR A 321 -10.94 8.31 0.06
C THR A 321 -11.57 9.55 -0.56
N TYR A 322 -10.94 10.72 -0.39
CA TYR A 322 -11.40 11.98 -0.97
C TYR A 322 -11.28 11.94 -2.50
N LEU A 323 -10.10 11.58 -3.01
CA LEU A 323 -9.81 11.50 -4.44
C LEU A 323 -10.42 10.27 -5.13
N ARG A 324 -10.74 9.23 -4.36
CA ARG A 324 -11.08 7.89 -4.88
C ARG A 324 -10.00 7.36 -5.83
N SER A 325 -8.75 7.49 -5.37
CA SER A 325 -7.57 7.13 -6.13
C SER A 325 -6.49 6.63 -5.18
N TYR A 326 -5.61 5.78 -5.69
CA TYR A 326 -4.34 5.49 -5.04
C TYR A 326 -3.38 6.64 -5.23
N VAL A 327 -2.56 6.84 -4.22
CA VAL A 327 -1.47 7.81 -4.19
C VAL A 327 -0.23 7.08 -3.74
N ALA A 328 0.88 7.28 -4.44
CA ALA A 328 2.19 6.80 -4.07
C ALA A 328 3.09 7.98 -3.73
N LEU A 329 3.80 7.90 -2.60
CA LEU A 329 5.02 8.66 -2.36
C LEU A 329 6.23 7.78 -2.69
N LEU A 330 7.23 8.39 -3.32
CA LEU A 330 8.43 7.72 -3.81
C LEU A 330 9.65 8.52 -3.39
N ASN A 331 10.68 7.83 -2.92
CA ASN A 331 12.02 8.39 -2.93
C ASN A 331 12.49 8.54 -4.38
N HIS A 332 13.32 9.54 -4.64
CA HIS A 332 14.08 9.65 -5.88
C HIS A 332 15.54 9.88 -5.55
N THR A 333 16.37 8.93 -6.01
CA THR A 333 17.82 9.09 -6.00
C THR A 333 18.29 9.55 -7.36
N ASP A 334 19.24 10.48 -7.36
CA ASP A 334 19.97 10.95 -8.53
C ASP A 334 21.37 11.35 -8.06
N GLY A 335 22.34 10.47 -8.27
CA GLY A 335 23.72 10.73 -7.88
C GLY A 335 24.50 9.49 -7.49
N GLU A 336 25.70 9.72 -6.97
CA GLU A 336 26.55 8.64 -6.48
C GLU A 336 26.05 8.09 -5.14
N GLN A 337 26.24 6.79 -4.89
CA GLN A 337 25.97 6.16 -3.59
C GLN A 337 24.53 6.45 -3.08
N TRP A 338 23.53 6.30 -3.96
CA TRP A 338 22.11 6.53 -3.66
C TRP A 338 21.82 7.91 -3.04
N GLN A 339 22.54 8.95 -3.47
CA GLN A 339 22.23 10.31 -3.08
C GLN A 339 20.75 10.61 -3.32
N GLN A 340 20.03 10.98 -2.26
CA GLN A 340 18.65 11.40 -2.40
C GLN A 340 18.56 12.81 -2.92
N GLU A 341 17.57 12.98 -3.79
CA GLU A 341 17.30 14.23 -4.45
C GLU A 341 15.93 14.78 -4.03
N GLY A 342 14.94 13.92 -3.78
CA GLY A 342 13.70 14.37 -3.19
C GLY A 342 12.60 13.33 -3.14
N ILE A 343 11.43 13.82 -2.70
CA ILE A 343 10.21 13.03 -2.56
C ILE A 343 9.26 13.40 -3.69
N TYR A 344 8.68 12.38 -4.30
CA TYR A 344 7.78 12.50 -5.44
C TYR A 344 6.42 11.86 -5.17
N ILE A 345 5.38 12.40 -5.80
CA ILE A 345 4.01 11.90 -5.71
C ILE A 345 3.51 11.43 -7.07
N SER A 346 2.77 10.32 -7.08
CA SER A 346 2.08 9.80 -8.27
C SER A 346 0.70 9.25 -7.91
N PHE A 347 -0.21 9.24 -8.88
CA PHE A 347 -1.60 8.85 -8.70
C PHE A 347 -1.98 7.69 -9.61
N SER A 348 -2.84 6.79 -9.13
CA SER A 348 -3.39 5.70 -9.95
C SER A 348 -4.81 5.35 -9.53
N ARG A 349 -5.64 4.95 -10.50
CA ARG A 349 -6.97 4.38 -10.20
C ARG A 349 -6.99 2.85 -10.07
N ASN A 350 -5.91 2.17 -10.45
CA ASN A 350 -5.90 0.71 -10.58
C ASN A 350 -4.56 0.04 -10.16
N LEU A 351 -3.64 0.79 -9.56
CA LEU A 351 -2.31 0.36 -9.08
C LEU A 351 -1.32 -0.09 -10.18
N LEU A 352 -1.71 -0.05 -11.45
CA LEU A 352 -0.84 -0.34 -12.60
C LEU A 352 -0.48 0.93 -13.36
N ASP A 353 -1.46 1.83 -13.43
CA ASP A 353 -1.47 2.96 -14.32
C ASP A 353 -1.23 4.24 -13.53
N TRP A 354 0.03 4.65 -13.46
CA TRP A 354 0.47 5.77 -12.64
C TRP A 354 0.64 7.05 -13.48
N THR A 355 0.36 8.21 -12.88
CA THR A 355 0.74 9.49 -13.47
C THR A 355 2.25 9.67 -13.42
N PRO A 356 2.85 10.49 -14.30
CA PRO A 356 4.25 10.88 -14.13
C PRO A 356 4.48 11.42 -12.70
N PRO A 357 5.53 10.97 -12.00
CA PRO A 357 5.85 11.47 -10.66
C PRO A 357 6.08 12.98 -10.67
N ARG A 358 5.52 13.70 -9.69
CA ARG A 358 5.72 15.13 -9.46
C ARG A 358 6.52 15.31 -8.17
N LYS A 359 7.62 16.06 -8.19
CA LYS A 359 8.36 16.37 -6.95
C LYS A 359 7.47 17.18 -6.01
N ILE A 360 7.48 16.82 -4.73
CA ILE A 360 6.77 17.55 -3.66
C ILE A 360 7.71 18.15 -2.62
N LEU A 361 8.91 17.60 -2.46
CA LEU A 361 9.87 18.04 -1.45
C LEU A 361 11.30 17.76 -1.92
N GLU A 362 12.20 18.72 -1.75
CA GLU A 362 13.65 18.49 -1.75
C GLU A 362 14.01 17.86 -0.39
N ALA A 363 14.51 16.63 -0.40
CA ALA A 363 14.82 15.88 0.82
C ALA A 363 16.05 15.01 0.61
N ASN A 364 16.95 15.05 1.60
CA ASN A 364 18.14 14.20 1.64
C ASN A 364 17.93 12.94 2.49
N ASP A 365 16.70 12.74 2.98
CA ASP A 365 16.30 11.65 3.87
C ASP A 365 15.28 10.75 3.16
N TRP A 366 15.06 9.55 3.69
CA TRP A 366 14.39 8.45 3.01
C TRP A 366 12.99 8.14 3.56
N TYR A 367 12.33 7.18 2.92
CA TYR A 367 11.07 6.57 3.36
C TYR A 367 9.95 7.59 3.58
N PRO A 368 9.53 8.31 2.52
CA PRO A 368 8.37 9.17 2.60
C PRO A 368 7.13 8.32 2.80
N GLN A 369 6.31 8.67 3.77
CA GLN A 369 4.98 8.10 3.92
C GLN A 369 3.98 9.15 4.32
N VAL A 370 2.70 8.84 4.15
CA VAL A 370 1.64 9.61 4.78
C VAL A 370 0.98 8.81 5.88
N VAL A 371 0.37 9.51 6.82
CA VAL A 371 -0.66 8.93 7.69
C VAL A 371 -1.88 9.82 7.63
N GLY A 372 -3.05 9.22 7.40
CA GLY A 372 -4.30 9.97 7.47
C GLY A 372 -4.63 10.41 8.89
N LEU A 373 -5.32 11.54 8.99
CA LEU A 373 -5.64 12.21 10.27
C LEU A 373 -7.08 11.95 10.72
N GLY A 374 -7.89 11.30 9.87
CA GLY A 374 -9.26 10.92 10.19
C GLY A 374 -9.36 9.70 11.11
N LEU A 375 -10.57 9.44 11.61
CA LEU A 375 -10.90 8.23 12.35
C LEU A 375 -10.64 6.99 11.47
N GLU A 376 -9.99 5.97 12.02
CA GLU A 376 -9.61 4.73 11.32
C GLU A 376 -8.64 4.91 10.13
N GLU A 377 -8.14 6.11 9.89
CA GLU A 377 -7.13 6.35 8.86
C GLU A 377 -5.75 5.85 9.31
N THR A 378 -4.91 5.51 8.33
CA THR A 378 -3.60 4.86 8.50
C THR A 378 -2.65 5.30 7.38
N ASP A 379 -1.51 4.61 7.26
CA ASP A 379 -0.62 4.65 6.10
C ASP A 379 -1.24 4.06 4.82
N LYS A 380 -2.30 3.24 4.93
CA LYS A 380 -2.94 2.57 3.78
C LYS A 380 -4.26 3.20 3.36
N LEU A 381 -4.89 3.97 4.25
CA LEU A 381 -6.20 4.59 4.06
C LEU A 381 -6.14 6.02 4.58
N ALA A 382 -6.38 7.01 3.73
CA ALA A 382 -6.29 8.41 4.13
C ALA A 382 -7.30 9.32 3.41
N GLY A 383 -7.61 10.45 4.04
CA GLY A 383 -8.58 11.42 3.56
C GLY A 383 -7.99 12.54 2.72
N GLN A 384 -8.67 13.69 2.72
CA GLN A 384 -8.25 14.88 1.97
C GLN A 384 -6.96 15.49 2.53
N THR A 385 -6.77 15.40 3.85
CA THR A 385 -5.67 16.03 4.57
C THR A 385 -4.88 14.94 5.26
N VAL A 386 -3.59 14.83 4.94
CA VAL A 386 -2.73 13.75 5.42
C VAL A 386 -1.44 14.33 5.96
N ARG A 387 -0.88 13.68 6.99
CA ARG A 387 0.40 14.08 7.54
C ARG A 387 1.52 13.40 6.78
N VAL A 388 2.55 14.16 6.38
CA VAL A 388 3.69 13.63 5.62
C VAL A 388 4.86 13.40 6.57
N TYR A 389 5.40 12.19 6.56
CA TYR A 389 6.61 11.80 7.28
C TYR A 389 7.72 11.47 6.28
N VAL A 390 8.94 11.89 6.59
CA VAL A 390 10.19 11.50 5.91
C VAL A 390 11.18 11.14 7.02
N GLY A 391 11.78 9.96 6.97
CA GLY A 391 12.65 9.46 8.06
C GLY A 391 11.94 9.40 9.41
N GLY A 392 10.62 9.22 9.43
CA GLY A 392 9.80 9.25 10.64
C GLY A 392 9.59 10.64 11.26
N VAL A 393 10.02 11.71 10.59
CA VAL A 393 9.82 13.10 11.02
C VAL A 393 8.77 13.78 10.12
N SER A 394 7.86 14.52 10.73
CA SER A 394 6.82 15.28 10.03
C SER A 394 6.84 16.75 10.44
N VAL A 395 7.02 17.62 9.45
CA VAL A 395 6.83 19.08 9.57
C VAL A 395 5.87 19.61 8.50
N PHE A 396 5.19 18.70 7.80
CA PHE A 396 4.27 19.04 6.73
C PHE A 396 2.98 18.21 6.81
N VAL A 397 1.90 18.87 6.40
CA VAL A 397 0.64 18.25 6.00
C VAL A 397 0.48 18.44 4.50
N LEU A 398 -0.07 17.43 3.84
CA LEU A 398 -0.44 17.50 2.43
C LEU A 398 -1.97 17.51 2.31
N GLU A 399 -2.48 18.52 1.61
CA GLU A 399 -3.91 18.68 1.34
C GLU A 399 -4.19 18.44 -0.14
N PHE A 400 -5.11 17.52 -0.43
CA PHE A 400 -5.51 17.16 -1.78
C PHE A 400 -6.72 17.97 -2.27
N SER A 401 -6.79 18.20 -3.57
CA SER A 401 -7.90 18.85 -4.27
C SER A 401 -8.25 18.14 -5.57
N ASP A 402 -9.54 17.90 -5.79
CA ASP A 402 -10.06 17.33 -7.05
C ASP A 402 -10.57 18.47 -7.95
N ILE A 403 -9.81 18.79 -9.01
CA ILE A 403 -10.13 19.90 -9.90
C ILE A 403 -11.50 19.70 -10.56
N ALA A 404 -11.84 18.46 -10.93
CA ALA A 404 -13.11 18.16 -11.57
C ALA A 404 -14.31 18.41 -10.64
N ARG A 405 -14.16 18.17 -9.33
CA ARG A 405 -15.18 18.51 -8.33
C ARG A 405 -15.31 20.02 -8.10
N ASN A 406 -14.20 20.74 -8.13
CA ASN A 406 -14.19 22.19 -7.92
C ASN A 406 -14.85 22.98 -9.05
N VAL A 407 -14.91 22.46 -10.28
CA VAL A 407 -15.63 23.10 -11.39
C VAL A 407 -17.16 22.92 -11.28
N GLY A 408 -17.62 21.86 -10.60
CA GLY A 408 -19.04 21.58 -10.39
C GLY A 408 -19.74 22.49 -9.37
N SER A 409 -18.99 23.08 -8.43
CA SER A 409 -19.54 23.93 -7.35
C SER A 409 -19.76 25.40 -7.76
N TYR A 410 -19.25 25.84 -8.92
CA TYR A 410 -19.47 27.20 -9.46
C TYR A 410 -20.71 27.34 -10.36
N ARG A 411 -21.51 26.27 -10.52
CA ARG A 411 -22.84 26.36 -11.13
C ARG A 411 -23.89 26.14 -10.07
N LEU A 412 -24.28 27.21 -9.40
CA LEU A 412 -25.64 27.53 -8.94
C LEU A 412 -25.54 28.77 -8.02
N ALA A 413 -25.56 29.95 -8.64
CA ALA A 413 -26.13 31.14 -8.02
C ALA A 413 -27.22 31.65 -8.98
N PRO A 414 -28.41 32.02 -8.47
CA PRO A 414 -29.66 32.11 -9.24
C PRO A 414 -29.65 33.14 -10.37
#